data_AF-A0A6B0VNB7-F1
#
_entry.id   AF-A0A6B0VNB7-F1
#
_cell.length_a   1.000
_cell.length_b   1.000
_cell.length_c   1.000
_cell.angle_alpha   90.00
_cell.angle_beta   90.00
_cell.angle_gamma   90.00
#
_symmetry.space_group_name_H-M   'P 1'
#
loop_
_entity.id
_entity.type
_entity.pdbx_description
1 polymer ?
#
loop_
_entity_poly.entity_id
_entity_poly.type
_entity_poly.pdbx_seq_one_letter_code
_entity_poly.pdbx_strand_id
1 'polypeptide(L)'
;MLLAIETLPFQTFDGLLADVLFLAACVLFGGILAFMGLNHFHDLENMAGYAELKGVPVPTVSVALFAATLALLAVSTLGWPYAIGMSVF
;
A
#
# COMPACT_ATOMS: atom_id res chain seq x y z
N MET A 1 -36.77 14.52 18.62
CA MET A 1 -35.59 15.31 18.24
C MET A 1 -34.41 14.36 18.00
N LEU A 2 -34.51 13.52 16.97
CA LEU A 2 -33.52 12.50 16.62
C LEU A 2 -33.60 12.22 15.11
N LEU A 3 -33.53 13.28 14.29
CA LEU A 3 -33.74 13.20 12.84
C LEU A 3 -32.69 14.01 12.05
N ALA A 4 -31.64 14.48 12.73
CA ALA A 4 -30.62 15.37 12.15
C ALA A 4 -29.26 14.69 11.94
N ILE A 5 -29.06 13.46 12.40
CA ILE A 5 -27.81 12.70 12.20
C ILE A 5 -27.92 11.73 11.00
N GLU A 6 -29.13 11.30 10.64
CA GLU A 6 -29.35 10.31 9.57
C GLU A 6 -29.27 10.89 8.15
N THR A 7 -29.24 12.21 8.02
CA THR A 7 -29.29 12.91 6.72
C THR A 7 -28.03 13.70 6.41
N LEU A 8 -26.94 13.53 7.16
CA LEU A 8 -25.64 13.91 6.61
C LEU A 8 -25.46 13.04 5.37
N PRO A 9 -25.61 13.59 4.16
CA PRO A 9 -25.31 12.81 3.01
C PRO A 9 -23.81 12.60 3.14
N PHE A 10 -23.38 11.36 3.30
CA PHE A 10 -22.15 10.96 2.65
C PHE A 10 -22.38 11.30 1.18
N GLN A 11 -22.13 12.56 0.82
CA GLN A 11 -22.33 13.07 -0.53
C GLN A 11 -21.34 12.26 -1.34
N THR A 12 -21.91 11.35 -2.13
CA THR A 12 -21.22 10.58 -3.15
C THR A 12 -20.23 11.50 -3.86
N PHE A 13 -18.94 11.19 -3.74
CA PHE A 13 -17.95 11.80 -4.59
C PHE A 13 -18.40 11.57 -6.04
N ASP A 14 -18.54 12.64 -6.81
CA ASP A 14 -18.97 12.57 -8.22
C ASP A 14 -18.05 11.61 -8.98
N GLY A 15 -18.58 10.71 -9.82
CA GLY A 15 -17.88 9.48 -10.25
C GLY A 15 -16.47 9.70 -10.80
N LEU A 16 -16.28 10.74 -11.62
CA LEU A 16 -14.95 11.06 -12.17
C LEU A 16 -13.96 11.55 -11.11
N LEU A 17 -14.41 12.37 -10.15
CA LEU A 17 -13.55 12.86 -9.07
C LEU A 17 -13.22 11.72 -8.09
N ALA A 18 -14.19 10.86 -7.80
CA ALA A 18 -14.01 9.67 -6.98
C ALA A 18 -12.94 8.74 -7.60
N ASP A 19 -13.05 8.46 -8.90
CA ASP A 19 -12.09 7.64 -9.64
C ASP A 19 -10.66 8.19 -9.58
N VAL A 20 -10.51 9.50 -9.78
CA VAL A 20 -9.20 10.16 -9.74
C VAL A 20 -8.61 10.15 -8.33
N LEU A 21 -9.42 10.42 -7.30
CA LEU A 21 -8.97 10.38 -5.91
C LEU A 21 -8.60 8.96 -5.47
N PHE A 22 -9.38 7.96 -5.90
CA PHE A 22 -9.10 6.56 -5.64
C PHE A 22 -7.78 6.14 -6.32
N LEU A 23 -7.61 6.45 -7.59
CA LEU A 23 -6.36 6.16 -8.32
C LEU A 23 -5.17 6.87 -7.67
N ALA A 24 -5.32 8.14 -7.29
CA ALA A 24 -4.29 8.88 -6.58
C ALA A 24 -3.91 8.21 -5.25
N ALA A 25 -4.90 7.72 -4.49
CA ALA A 25 -4.65 6.97 -3.26
C ALA A 25 -3.88 5.66 -3.54
N CYS A 26 -4.26 4.92 -4.58
CA CYS A 26 -3.55 3.71 -5.00
C CYS A 26 -2.10 4.00 -5.39
N VAL A 27 -1.86 5.02 -6.22
CA VAL A 27 -0.52 5.42 -6.65
C VAL A 27 0.34 5.85 -5.45
N LEU A 28 -0.22 6.66 -4.53
CA LEU A 28 0.50 7.10 -3.33
C LEU A 28 0.83 5.92 -2.41
N PHE A 29 -0.14 5.05 -2.14
CA PHE A 29 0.06 3.88 -1.30
C PHE A 29 1.06 2.90 -1.92
N GLY A 30 0.92 2.59 -3.21
CA GLY A 30 1.88 1.79 -3.97
C GLY A 30 3.28 2.41 -3.98
N GLY A 31 3.37 3.73 -4.13
CA GLY A 31 4.63 4.47 -4.06
C GLY A 31 5.34 4.33 -2.71
N ILE A 32 4.61 4.38 -1.59
CA ILE A 32 5.16 4.16 -0.24
C ILE A 32 5.69 2.72 -0.11
N LEU A 33 4.93 1.73 -0.59
CA LEU A 33 5.35 0.32 -0.57
C LEU A 33 6.60 0.09 -1.42
N ALA A 34 6.65 0.67 -2.62
CA ALA A 34 7.81 0.61 -3.51
C ALA A 34 9.04 1.24 -2.85
N PHE A 35 8.87 2.44 -2.25
CA PHE A 35 9.94 3.12 -1.53
C PHE A 35 10.48 2.26 -0.38
N MET A 36 9.61 1.70 0.46
CA MET A 36 10.05 0.82 1.55
C MET A 36 10.76 -0.44 1.05
N GLY A 37 10.22 -1.10 0.02
CA GLY A 37 10.81 -2.32 -0.55
C GLY A 37 12.19 -2.06 -1.16
N LEU A 38 12.31 -1.01 -1.97
CA LEU A 38 13.59 -0.61 -2.57
C LEU A 38 14.60 -0.18 -1.50
N ASN A 39 14.18 0.53 -0.46
CA ASN A 39 15.07 0.95 0.62
C ASN A 39 15.61 -0.25 1.43
N HIS A 40 14.81 -1.31 1.62
CA HIS A 40 15.30 -2.55 2.23
C HIS A 40 16.31 -3.29 1.35
N PHE A 41 16.18 -3.23 0.02
CA PHE A 41 17.21 -3.77 -0.88
C PHE A 41 18.48 -2.93 -0.90
N HIS A 42 18.34 -1.60 -0.92
CA HIS A 42 19.48 -0.69 -0.98
C HIS A 42 20.31 -0.72 0.31
N ASP A 43 19.69 -0.94 1.46
CA ASP A 43 20.34 -1.04 2.77
C ASP A 43 20.29 -2.48 3.35
N LEU A 44 20.36 -3.49 2.47
CA LEU A 44 20.11 -4.89 2.83
C LEU A 44 21.04 -5.41 3.93
N GLU A 45 22.33 -5.09 3.87
CA GLU A 45 23.34 -5.60 4.82
C GLU A 45 23.12 -5.05 6.23
N ASN A 46 22.88 -3.74 6.35
CA ASN A 46 22.62 -3.08 7.62
C ASN A 46 21.28 -3.54 8.24
N MET A 47 20.24 -3.66 7.42
CA MET A 47 18.93 -4.20 7.83
C MET A 47 19.03 -5.65 8.28
N ALA A 48 19.83 -6.48 7.59
CA ALA A 48 20.09 -7.86 7.97
C ALA A 48 20.84 -7.95 9.31
N GLY A 49 21.86 -7.11 9.53
CA GLY A 49 22.54 -7.00 10.83
C GLY A 49 21.59 -6.61 11.96
N TYR A 50 20.70 -5.64 11.71
CA TYR A 50 19.65 -5.28 12.67
C TYR A 50 18.66 -6.43 12.94
N ALA A 51 18.29 -7.19 11.92
CA ALA A 51 17.43 -8.37 12.05
C ALA A 51 18.12 -9.51 12.82
N GLU A 52 19.43 -9.71 12.61
CA GLU A 52 20.24 -10.68 13.36
C GLU A 52 20.28 -10.33 14.86
N LEU A 53 20.48 -9.06 15.20
CA LEU A 53 20.41 -8.58 16.59
C LEU A 53 19.05 -8.83 17.24
N LYS A 54 17.98 -8.87 16.44
CA LYS A 54 16.62 -9.23 16.88
C LYS A 54 16.36 -10.73 16.96
N GLY A 55 17.34 -11.57 16.61
CA GLY A 55 17.19 -13.02 16.59
C GLY A 55 16.32 -13.53 15.44
N VAL A 56 16.19 -12.77 14.35
CA VAL A 56 15.44 -13.21 13.16
C VAL A 56 16.19 -14.37 12.49
N PRO A 57 15.54 -15.53 12.25
CA PRO A 57 16.14 -16.62 11.52
C PRO A 57 16.49 -16.20 10.07
N VAL A 58 17.63 -16.67 9.56
CA VAL A 58 18.12 -16.39 8.19
C VAL A 58 17.96 -14.90 7.79
N PRO A 59 18.56 -13.96 8.53
CA PRO A 59 18.20 -12.54 8.53
C PRO A 59 18.27 -11.88 7.14
N THR A 60 19.33 -12.14 6.38
CA THR A 60 19.48 -11.61 5.01
C THR A 60 18.36 -12.07 4.08
N VAL A 61 17.98 -13.35 4.14
CA VAL A 61 16.90 -13.92 3.32
C VAL A 61 15.56 -13.33 3.76
N SER A 62 15.33 -13.20 5.06
CA SER A 62 14.11 -12.62 5.62
C SER A 62 13.92 -11.17 5.18
N VAL A 63 14.97 -10.35 5.24
CA VAL A 63 14.96 -8.94 4.77
C VAL A 63 14.73 -8.87 3.26
N ALA A 64 15.43 -9.70 2.47
CA ALA A 64 15.26 -9.73 1.01
C ALA A 64 13.85 -10.15 0.58
N LEU A 65 13.27 -11.15 1.24
CA LEU A 65 11.90 -11.61 0.97
C LEU A 65 10.87 -10.53 1.35
N PHE A 66 11.07 -9.86 2.48
CA PHE A 66 10.20 -8.76 2.88
C PHE A 66 10.28 -7.61 1.87
N ALA A 67 11.48 -7.23 1.43
CA ALA A 67 11.71 -6.24 0.39
C ALA A 67 11.01 -6.59 -0.93
N ALA A 68 11.15 -7.84 -1.38
CA ALA A 68 10.48 -8.36 -2.58
C ALA A 68 8.95 -8.33 -2.43
N THR A 69 8.43 -8.71 -1.25
CA THR A 69 6.99 -8.71 -0.97
C THR A 69 6.42 -7.30 -1.05
N LEU A 70 7.12 -6.31 -0.49
CA LEU A 70 6.71 -4.90 -0.57
C LEU A 70 6.72 -4.37 -2.01
N ALA A 71 7.74 -4.73 -2.80
CA ALA A 71 7.80 -4.35 -4.21
C ALA A 71 6.67 -4.98 -5.03
N LEU A 72 6.34 -6.25 -4.78
CA LEU A 72 5.21 -6.93 -5.41
C LEU A 72 3.87 -6.31 -5.01
N LEU A 73 3.70 -6.00 -3.73
CA LEU A 73 2.48 -5.35 -3.23
C LEU A 73 2.31 -3.95 -3.85
N ALA A 74 3.40 -3.21 -4.01
CA ALA A 74 3.39 -1.91 -4.69
C ALA A 74 2.81 -2.00 -6.11
N VAL A 75 3.28 -2.96 -6.92
CA VAL A 75 2.76 -3.17 -8.28
C VAL A 75 1.31 -3.66 -8.26
N SER A 76 0.96 -4.49 -7.28
CA SER A 76 -0.41 -4.98 -7.11
C SER A 76 -1.41 -3.83 -6.94
N THR A 77 -1.06 -2.76 -6.20
CA THR A 77 -1.97 -1.62 -5.90
C THR A 77 -2.62 -0.99 -7.13
N LEU A 78 -1.98 -1.08 -8.30
CA LEU A 78 -2.50 -0.57 -9.56
C LEU A 78 -3.29 -1.61 -10.35
N GLY A 79 -2.98 -2.91 -10.23
CA GLY A 79 -3.61 -3.96 -11.05
C GLY A 79 -4.99 -4.39 -10.55
N TRP A 80 -5.16 -4.53 -9.23
CA TRP A 80 -6.42 -5.04 -8.66
C TRP A 80 -7.65 -4.13 -8.86
N PRO A 81 -7.55 -2.78 -8.86
CA PRO A 81 -8.71 -1.93 -9.08
C PRO A 81 -9.25 -2.01 -10.51
N TYR A 82 -8.37 -2.13 -11.51
CA TYR A 82 -8.80 -2.34 -12.89
C TYR A 82 -9.41 -3.74 -13.10
N ALA A 83 -8.97 -4.74 -12.35
CA ALA A 83 -9.50 -6.10 -12.44
C ALA A 83 -10.94 -6.25 -11.89
N ILE A 84 -11.30 -5.45 -10.89
CA ILE A 84 -12.66 -5.46 -10.29
C ILE A 84 -13.59 -4.38 -10.88
N GLY A 85 -13.07 -3.53 -11.76
CA GLY A 85 -13.78 -2.37 -12.30
C GLY A 85 -13.80 -1.22 -11.30
N MET A 86 -13.23 -0.07 -11.68
CA MET A 86 -13.23 1.16 -10.87
C MET A 86 -14.63 1.59 -10.42
N SER A 87 -15.68 1.15 -11.14
CA SER A 87 -17.10 1.42 -10.87
C SER A 87 -17.67 0.81 -9.57
N VAL A 88 -16.86 0.12 -8.77
CA VAL A 88 -17.28 -0.44 -7.46
C VAL A 88 -17.06 0.58 -6.32
N PHE A 89 -16.37 1.69 -6.57
CA PHE A 89 -16.04 2.73 -5.58
C PHE A 89 -16.72 4.07 -5.85
#